data_AF-A0A832JG56-F1
#
_entry.id   AF-A0A832JG56-F1
#
_cell.length_a   1.000
_cell.length_b   1.000
_cell.length_c   1.000
_cell.angle_alpha   90.00
_cell.angle_beta   90.00
_cell.angle_gamma   90.00
#
_symmetry.space_group_name_H-M   'P 1'
#
loop_
_entity.id
_entity.type
_entity.pdbx_description
1 polymer ?
#
loop_
_entity_poly.entity_id
_entity_poly.type
_entity_poly.pdbx_seq_one_letter_code
_entity_poly.pdbx_strand_id
1 'polypeptide(L)'
;MKRSVGILALLALGGCVRRPIAAPLVAQAASPPVEPLFQEVAQERGVRFALGHGNRSPLTILETLGAGAAWLDFDGDDRLDLLLAGEHQLALFRQQEDGTFQEVSQRVGLKRRDFWQGCAVGDLDNDGDPDIVLAGYETIALYRNQGGTFIDATHRAALNPSGWNSCVALGDVNRDGWLDLFVGRYVDFGPHTIQYCLHRGILTTCGPRPYDPQFGTLYRNNGDGTFTDVTRAWGLRDAHGKALGAAFCDFDDDGWIDLYVANDEMPCDLYRNEGGRLRNVGLESGTAFTFEGNTQAGMGVDWGDFDRDGRLDLVVGTYQKEVVSLYRNLGNGTFQEESMMRGLGEPTFPHVVFTVKFFDYDHDGWLDLLAANGHTQSNIKEVDFSTDYPQPQQLFHNRGDGTFEEVSQRVPAFARPIVGRGAAFGDFDDDGDLDVALVNLEGEAWLLENVALKRGHWLRIRLVGKRSNRDGLNARLNLWAGGRRFVLEAQTGGGFFSSHDPWVHVGLGPAERVERLEVRWPSGHQDVFMNVPVDAKILLREGGSHGASAS
;
A
#
# COMPACT_ATOMS: atom_id res chain seq x y z
N MET A 1 -21.94 -59.08 -63.43
CA MET A 1 -20.93 -60.15 -63.59
C MET A 1 -20.55 -60.66 -62.21
N LYS A 2 -20.54 -62.00 -62.05
CA LYS A 2 -20.46 -62.77 -60.79
C LYS A 2 -19.26 -62.42 -59.91
N ARG A 3 -19.45 -62.47 -58.57
CA ARG A 3 -18.50 -62.93 -57.53
C ARG A 3 -19.25 -62.97 -56.19
N SER A 4 -19.69 -64.14 -55.74
CA SER A 4 -18.98 -65.08 -54.85
C SER A 4 -19.44 -64.88 -53.39
N VAL A 5 -20.29 -65.81 -52.95
CA VAL A 5 -20.78 -65.97 -51.56
C VAL A 5 -19.85 -66.94 -50.85
N GLY A 6 -19.33 -66.56 -49.69
CA GLY A 6 -18.63 -67.43 -48.75
C GLY A 6 -19.34 -67.39 -47.41
N ILE A 7 -19.93 -68.53 -47.01
CA ILE A 7 -20.58 -68.76 -45.72
C ILE A 7 -19.50 -69.20 -44.73
N LEU A 8 -19.39 -68.53 -43.58
CA LEU A 8 -18.61 -68.99 -42.42
C LEU A 8 -19.56 -69.23 -41.24
N ALA A 9 -19.47 -70.42 -40.68
CA ALA A 9 -20.33 -70.94 -39.61
C ALA A 9 -20.03 -70.30 -38.24
N LEU A 10 -21.09 -70.03 -37.48
CA LEU A 10 -21.05 -69.61 -36.08
C LEU A 10 -20.63 -70.77 -35.16
N LEU A 11 -19.61 -70.54 -34.34
CA LEU A 11 -19.30 -71.33 -33.13
C LEU A 11 -19.70 -70.49 -31.91
N ALA A 12 -20.70 -70.96 -31.17
CA ALA A 12 -21.14 -70.36 -29.92
C ALA A 12 -20.25 -70.86 -28.76
N LEU A 13 -19.52 -69.95 -28.12
CA LEU A 13 -18.86 -70.18 -26.84
C LEU A 13 -19.65 -69.43 -25.76
N GLY A 14 -20.30 -70.17 -24.86
CA GLY A 14 -20.98 -69.64 -23.69
C GLY A 14 -19.96 -69.19 -22.64
N GLY A 15 -19.88 -67.88 -22.40
CA GLY A 15 -19.11 -67.29 -21.30
C GLY A 15 -20.00 -67.00 -20.09
N CYS A 16 -19.65 -67.56 -18.94
CA CYS A 16 -20.26 -67.23 -17.64
C CYS A 16 -19.93 -65.78 -17.26
N VAL A 17 -20.95 -64.92 -17.20
CA VAL A 17 -20.84 -63.53 -16.71
C VAL A 17 -20.73 -63.55 -15.19
N ARG A 18 -19.53 -63.28 -14.64
CA ARG A 18 -19.37 -62.87 -13.24
C ARG A 18 -19.79 -61.40 -13.12
N ARG A 19 -20.84 -61.14 -12.33
CA ARG A 19 -21.25 -59.77 -11.96
C ARG A 19 -20.12 -59.10 -11.17
N PRO A 20 -19.69 -57.87 -11.52
CA PRO A 20 -18.80 -57.11 -10.67
C PRO A 20 -19.53 -56.71 -9.40
N ILE A 21 -18.93 -56.99 -8.24
CA ILE A 21 -19.36 -56.47 -6.95
C ILE A 21 -18.96 -54.99 -6.97
N ALA A 22 -19.95 -54.09 -6.93
CA ALA A 22 -19.70 -52.66 -6.78
C ALA A 22 -19.05 -52.42 -5.42
N ALA A 23 -17.83 -51.86 -5.41
CA ALA A 23 -17.25 -51.32 -4.20
C ALA A 23 -18.13 -50.14 -3.72
N PRO A 24 -18.40 -50.00 -2.41
CA PRO A 24 -19.13 -48.85 -1.92
C PRO A 24 -18.35 -47.58 -2.28
N LEU A 25 -19.03 -46.60 -2.88
CA LEU A 25 -18.49 -45.24 -2.99
C LEU A 25 -18.19 -44.76 -1.58
N VAL A 26 -16.92 -44.62 -1.26
CA VAL A 26 -16.49 -43.81 -0.12
C VAL A 26 -16.90 -42.39 -0.49
N ALA A 27 -17.95 -41.88 0.15
CA ALA A 27 -18.26 -40.46 0.09
C ALA A 27 -17.00 -39.73 0.57
N GLN A 28 -16.35 -39.02 -0.34
CA GLN A 28 -15.27 -38.11 0.00
C GLN A 28 -15.92 -37.08 0.93
N ALA A 29 -15.57 -37.13 2.22
CA ALA A 29 -16.01 -36.13 3.17
C ALA A 29 -15.67 -34.77 2.54
N ALA A 30 -16.68 -33.91 2.39
CA ALA A 30 -16.47 -32.55 1.96
C ALA A 30 -15.36 -31.98 2.85
N SER A 31 -14.29 -31.47 2.24
CA SER A 31 -13.26 -30.75 2.98
C SER A 31 -13.96 -29.74 3.90
N PRO A 32 -13.53 -29.60 5.16
CA PRO A 32 -14.11 -28.58 6.03
C PRO A 32 -14.08 -27.23 5.30
N PRO A 33 -15.12 -26.40 5.42
CA PRO A 33 -15.11 -25.09 4.80
C PRO A 33 -13.85 -24.35 5.24
N VAL A 34 -13.08 -23.87 4.27
CA VAL A 34 -11.88 -23.08 4.55
C VAL A 34 -12.35 -21.75 5.14
N GLU A 35 -11.90 -21.44 6.36
CA GLU A 35 -12.27 -20.20 7.03
C GLU A 35 -11.77 -18.99 6.21
N PRO A 36 -12.63 -17.96 6.02
CA PRO A 36 -12.27 -16.77 5.28
C PRO A 36 -11.16 -15.99 5.99
N LEU A 37 -10.34 -15.29 5.23
CA LEU A 37 -9.31 -14.39 5.78
C LEU A 37 -9.82 -12.96 5.94
N PHE A 38 -10.64 -12.49 4.99
CA PHE A 38 -11.25 -11.16 5.01
C PHE A 38 -12.71 -11.23 4.58
N GLN A 39 -13.53 -10.33 5.11
CA GLN A 39 -14.91 -10.11 4.70
C GLN A 39 -15.08 -8.67 4.20
N GLU A 40 -15.75 -8.49 3.06
CA GLU A 40 -16.07 -7.15 2.57
C GLU A 40 -17.37 -6.66 3.23
N VAL A 41 -17.30 -5.52 3.93
CA VAL A 41 -18.35 -5.03 4.82
C VAL A 41 -18.72 -3.56 4.58
N ALA A 42 -18.23 -2.90 3.52
CA ALA A 42 -18.41 -1.45 3.34
C ALA A 42 -19.88 -1.02 3.41
N GLN A 43 -20.75 -1.70 2.66
CA GLN A 43 -22.19 -1.36 2.65
C GLN A 43 -22.86 -1.62 4.00
N GLU A 44 -22.47 -2.68 4.69
CA GLU A 44 -23.00 -3.08 6.00
C GLU A 44 -22.61 -2.09 7.08
N ARG A 45 -21.36 -1.60 7.01
CA ARG A 45 -20.80 -0.58 7.90
C ARG A 45 -21.17 0.85 7.48
N GLY A 46 -21.91 1.06 6.38
CA GLY A 46 -22.39 2.38 5.97
C GLY A 46 -21.44 3.22 5.11
N VAL A 47 -20.30 2.65 4.69
CA VAL A 47 -19.36 3.27 3.75
C VAL A 47 -19.95 3.17 2.34
N ARG A 48 -20.38 4.32 1.79
CA ARG A 48 -20.97 4.43 0.45
C ARG A 48 -20.20 5.45 -0.37
N PHE A 49 -19.18 4.99 -1.05
CA PHE A 49 -18.33 5.81 -1.91
C PHE A 49 -18.08 5.04 -3.22
N ALA A 50 -18.39 5.66 -4.35
CA ALA A 50 -18.21 5.04 -5.65
C ALA A 50 -17.59 6.00 -6.66
N LEU A 51 -16.61 5.49 -7.39
CA LEU A 51 -16.03 6.15 -8.55
C LEU A 51 -16.53 5.48 -9.83
N GLY A 52 -16.32 6.16 -10.96
CA GLY A 52 -16.54 5.56 -12.27
C GLY A 52 -16.66 6.58 -13.39
N HIS A 53 -16.37 6.11 -14.60
CA HIS A 53 -16.29 6.98 -15.78
C HIS A 53 -17.47 6.81 -16.75
N GLY A 54 -18.61 6.32 -16.25
CA GLY A 54 -19.85 6.23 -17.03
C GLY A 54 -19.74 5.35 -18.28
N ASN A 55 -19.01 4.23 -18.20
CA ASN A 55 -18.72 3.30 -19.31
C ASN A 55 -17.92 3.89 -20.48
N ARG A 56 -17.29 5.05 -20.30
CA ARG A 56 -16.38 5.60 -21.31
C ARG A 56 -15.21 4.64 -21.53
N SER A 57 -14.85 4.44 -22.79
CA SER A 57 -13.69 3.64 -23.19
C SER A 57 -13.23 4.04 -24.59
N PRO A 58 -11.92 4.26 -24.83
CA PRO A 58 -10.85 4.27 -23.85
C PRO A 58 -10.91 5.47 -22.89
N LEU A 59 -10.28 5.33 -21.73
CA LEU A 59 -10.00 6.42 -20.81
C LEU A 59 -8.70 7.16 -21.20
N THR A 60 -8.55 8.40 -20.77
CA THR A 60 -7.27 9.12 -20.84
C THR A 60 -6.33 8.65 -19.74
N ILE A 61 -5.03 8.94 -19.84
CA ILE A 61 -4.07 8.55 -18.78
C ILE A 61 -4.40 9.20 -17.43
N LEU A 62 -5.03 10.38 -17.42
CA LEU A 62 -5.45 11.06 -16.19
C LEU A 62 -6.54 10.28 -15.45
N GLU A 63 -7.52 9.78 -16.20
CA GLU A 63 -8.68 9.05 -15.68
C GLU A 63 -8.30 7.65 -15.17
N THR A 64 -7.13 7.12 -15.51
CA THR A 64 -6.80 5.70 -15.24
C THR A 64 -6.06 5.47 -13.93
N LEU A 65 -5.45 6.50 -13.35
CA LEU A 65 -4.66 6.34 -12.12
C LEU A 65 -5.54 6.21 -10.86
N GLY A 66 -6.74 6.78 -10.85
CA GLY A 66 -7.60 6.79 -9.68
C GLY A 66 -7.01 7.55 -8.49
N ALA A 67 -7.32 7.08 -7.28
CA ALA A 67 -7.03 7.76 -6.02
C ALA A 67 -6.79 6.76 -4.87
N GLY A 68 -6.41 7.29 -3.71
CA GLY A 68 -6.19 6.51 -2.48
C GLY A 68 -7.16 6.80 -1.34
N ALA A 69 -6.83 6.23 -0.19
CA ALA A 69 -7.61 6.26 1.05
C ALA A 69 -6.71 6.63 2.23
N ALA A 70 -7.27 7.15 3.32
CA ALA A 70 -6.53 7.38 4.56
C ALA A 70 -7.32 6.94 5.80
N TRP A 71 -6.62 6.36 6.76
CA TRP A 71 -7.10 6.18 8.13
C TRP A 71 -6.57 7.31 9.02
N LEU A 72 -7.44 7.85 9.88
CA LEU A 72 -7.10 8.89 10.86
C LEU A 72 -8.15 8.94 11.97
N ASP A 73 -7.76 9.29 13.18
CA ASP A 73 -8.71 9.70 14.24
C ASP A 73 -8.78 11.23 14.20
N PHE A 74 -9.74 11.80 13.46
CA PHE A 74 -9.72 13.25 13.22
C PHE A 74 -10.31 14.06 14.37
N ASP A 75 -11.12 13.45 15.25
CA ASP A 75 -11.79 14.16 16.35
C ASP A 75 -11.35 13.71 17.75
N GLY A 76 -10.35 12.84 17.85
CA GLY A 76 -9.69 12.42 19.08
C GLY A 76 -10.56 11.51 19.92
N ASP A 77 -11.43 10.71 19.28
CA ASP A 77 -12.34 9.80 19.95
C ASP A 77 -11.84 8.34 20.03
N ASP A 78 -10.57 8.13 19.68
CA ASP A 78 -9.81 6.88 19.65
C ASP A 78 -10.36 5.83 18.67
N ARG A 79 -11.25 6.22 17.73
CA ARG A 79 -11.70 5.38 16.61
C ARG A 79 -11.10 5.85 15.30
N LEU A 80 -10.79 4.89 14.40
CA LEU A 80 -10.33 5.23 13.07
C LEU A 80 -11.48 5.66 12.16
N ASP A 81 -11.35 6.86 11.61
CA ASP A 81 -12.18 7.41 10.56
C ASP A 81 -11.55 7.18 9.18
N LEU A 82 -12.39 7.14 8.15
CA LEU A 82 -11.96 6.80 6.79
C LEU A 82 -12.11 7.99 5.85
N LEU A 83 -11.00 8.44 5.25
CA LEU A 83 -10.99 9.37 4.13
C LEU A 83 -10.88 8.60 2.80
N LEU A 84 -11.75 8.90 1.86
CA LEU A 84 -11.70 8.41 0.48
C LEU A 84 -11.59 9.58 -0.50
N ALA A 85 -10.54 9.56 -1.31
CA ALA A 85 -10.28 10.56 -2.35
C ALA A 85 -10.75 10.07 -3.72
N GLY A 86 -10.98 11.00 -4.64
CA GLY A 86 -11.31 10.69 -6.03
C GLY A 86 -11.51 11.92 -6.89
N GLU A 87 -11.80 11.66 -8.17
CA GLU A 87 -12.14 12.72 -9.13
C GLU A 87 -13.40 13.48 -8.67
N HIS A 88 -13.23 14.76 -8.36
CA HIS A 88 -14.29 15.67 -7.89
C HIS A 88 -15.05 15.21 -6.64
N GLN A 89 -14.50 14.24 -5.91
CA GLN A 89 -15.09 13.64 -4.72
C GLN A 89 -14.04 13.52 -3.61
N LEU A 90 -14.43 13.94 -2.42
CA LEU A 90 -13.66 13.77 -1.19
C LEU A 90 -14.66 13.46 -0.09
N ALA A 91 -14.52 12.30 0.54
CA ALA A 91 -15.44 11.81 1.55
C ALA A 91 -14.68 11.37 2.80
N LEU A 92 -14.94 12.05 3.93
CA LEU A 92 -14.51 11.65 5.26
C LEU A 92 -15.71 11.01 5.98
N PHE A 93 -15.52 9.77 6.38
CA PHE A 93 -16.47 8.95 7.09
C PHE A 93 -16.06 8.84 8.54
N ARG A 94 -16.85 9.44 9.43
CA ARG A 94 -16.67 9.34 10.87
C ARG A 94 -17.19 8.01 11.39
N GLN A 95 -16.38 7.25 12.12
CA GLN A 95 -16.84 6.03 12.77
C GLN A 95 -17.71 6.36 13.98
N GLN A 96 -18.79 5.61 14.15
CA GLN A 96 -19.72 5.69 15.28
C GLN A 96 -19.40 4.60 16.30
N GLU A 97 -19.90 4.76 17.53
CA GLU A 97 -19.71 3.78 18.62
C GLU A 97 -20.22 2.37 18.29
N ASP A 98 -21.14 2.23 17.33
CA ASP A 98 -21.67 0.93 16.87
C ASP A 98 -20.84 0.31 15.72
N GLY A 99 -19.70 0.92 15.37
CA GLY A 99 -18.82 0.50 14.30
C GLY A 99 -19.32 0.85 12.90
N THR A 100 -20.43 1.61 12.76
CA THR A 100 -20.86 2.14 11.46
C THR A 100 -20.18 3.46 11.13
N PHE A 101 -20.23 3.85 9.87
CA PHE A 101 -19.57 5.04 9.33
C PHE A 101 -20.60 6.05 8.83
N GLN A 102 -20.41 7.32 9.19
CA GLN A 102 -21.21 8.45 8.73
C GLN A 102 -20.34 9.43 7.92
N GLU A 103 -20.74 9.74 6.69
CA GLU A 103 -20.09 10.77 5.89
C GLU A 103 -20.30 12.17 6.51
N VAL A 104 -19.22 12.91 6.76
CA VAL A 104 -19.23 14.20 7.47
C VAL A 104 -18.45 15.33 6.79
N SER A 105 -17.84 15.11 5.63
CA SER A 105 -16.86 16.00 4.97
C SER A 105 -17.28 17.47 4.96
N GLN A 106 -18.51 17.74 4.50
CA GLN A 106 -19.01 19.12 4.37
C GLN A 106 -19.20 19.80 5.73
N ARG A 107 -19.60 19.03 6.75
CA ARG A 107 -19.82 19.51 8.12
C ARG A 107 -18.51 19.86 8.81
N VAL A 108 -17.46 19.10 8.53
CA VAL A 108 -16.13 19.28 9.14
C VAL A 108 -15.20 20.16 8.31
N GLY A 109 -15.63 20.72 7.18
CA GLY A 109 -14.86 21.74 6.45
C GLY A 109 -14.17 21.28 5.16
N LEU A 110 -14.25 19.99 4.82
CA LEU A 110 -13.74 19.42 3.56
C LEU A 110 -14.72 19.69 2.41
N LYS A 111 -14.64 20.89 1.83
CA LYS A 111 -15.65 21.40 0.87
C LYS A 111 -15.21 21.38 -0.60
N ARG A 112 -13.92 21.27 -0.89
CA ARG A 112 -13.40 21.32 -2.28
C ARG A 112 -13.73 20.06 -3.06
N ARG A 113 -13.89 20.23 -4.37
CA ARG A 113 -14.23 19.19 -5.34
C ARG A 113 -13.27 19.22 -6.52
N ASP A 114 -11.99 19.02 -6.22
CA ASP A 114 -10.93 19.01 -7.22
C ASP A 114 -10.64 17.57 -7.68
N PHE A 115 -9.66 17.39 -8.57
CA PHE A 115 -9.26 16.07 -9.05
C PHE A 115 -8.26 15.44 -8.07
N TRP A 116 -8.75 14.81 -7.00
CA TRP A 116 -7.90 14.23 -5.95
C TRP A 116 -7.37 12.85 -6.32
N GLN A 117 -6.13 12.58 -5.92
CA GLN A 117 -5.46 11.29 -6.14
C GLN A 117 -4.78 10.80 -4.87
N GLY A 118 -3.56 11.27 -4.60
CA GLY A 118 -2.79 10.95 -3.40
C GLY A 118 -3.28 11.68 -2.16
N CYS A 119 -3.25 11.01 -1.02
CA CYS A 119 -3.46 11.59 0.30
C CYS A 119 -2.35 11.17 1.28
N ALA A 120 -2.09 12.05 2.25
CA ALA A 120 -1.21 11.78 3.39
C ALA A 120 -1.81 12.41 4.66
N VAL A 121 -1.64 11.72 5.79
CA VAL A 121 -2.11 12.18 7.11
C VAL A 121 -0.96 12.19 8.11
N GLY A 122 -0.86 13.29 8.87
CA GLY A 122 0.07 13.48 9.98
C GLY A 122 -0.12 14.83 10.64
N ASP A 123 0.37 15.00 11.87
CA ASP A 123 0.35 16.25 12.63
C ASP A 123 1.46 17.19 12.12
N LEU A 124 1.12 18.07 11.17
CA LEU A 124 2.10 18.91 10.47
C LEU A 124 2.47 20.16 11.26
N ASP A 125 1.60 20.61 12.18
CA ASP A 125 1.88 21.76 13.03
C ASP A 125 2.17 21.42 14.51
N ASN A 126 2.35 20.13 14.79
CA ASN A 126 2.71 19.55 16.09
C ASN A 126 1.68 19.88 17.20
N ASP A 127 0.41 20.11 16.87
CA ASP A 127 -0.62 20.49 17.84
C ASP A 127 -1.37 19.31 18.48
N GLY A 128 -1.17 18.10 17.96
CA GLY A 128 -1.76 16.85 18.42
C GLY A 128 -2.94 16.37 17.58
N ASP A 129 -3.43 17.16 16.63
CA ASP A 129 -4.53 16.78 15.74
C ASP A 129 -3.96 16.37 14.36
N PRO A 130 -4.43 15.29 13.72
CA PRO A 130 -3.91 14.88 12.42
C PRO A 130 -4.42 15.81 11.30
N ASP A 131 -3.48 16.35 10.51
CA ASP A 131 -3.76 17.15 9.32
C ASP A 131 -3.83 16.28 8.06
N ILE A 132 -4.46 16.81 7.00
CA ILE A 132 -4.60 16.13 5.72
C ILE A 132 -3.90 16.91 4.61
N VAL A 133 -3.05 16.24 3.84
CA VAL A 133 -2.51 16.73 2.56
C VAL A 133 -3.10 15.91 1.42
N LEU A 134 -3.57 16.59 0.37
CA LEU A 134 -4.07 15.97 -0.85
C LEU A 134 -3.25 16.45 -2.06
N ALA A 135 -2.86 15.51 -2.91
CA ALA A 135 -2.32 15.77 -4.24
C ALA A 135 -3.36 15.45 -5.32
N GLY A 136 -3.26 16.15 -6.45
CA GLY A 136 -4.12 15.93 -7.58
C GLY A 136 -3.68 16.66 -8.84
N TYR A 137 -4.49 16.51 -9.89
CA TYR A 137 -4.25 17.17 -11.16
C TYR A 137 -4.63 18.66 -11.09
N GLU A 138 -3.64 19.53 -11.33
CA GLU A 138 -3.69 20.99 -11.18
C GLU A 138 -4.15 21.44 -9.77
N THR A 139 -3.88 20.62 -8.75
CA THR A 139 -4.27 20.91 -7.37
C THR A 139 -3.33 20.28 -6.34
N ILE A 140 -3.22 20.97 -5.20
CA ILE A 140 -2.79 20.44 -3.91
C ILE A 140 -3.76 21.04 -2.87
N ALA A 141 -4.04 20.32 -1.80
CA ALA A 141 -4.67 20.90 -0.61
C ALA A 141 -3.91 20.54 0.66
N LEU A 142 -3.88 21.50 1.60
CA LEU A 142 -3.52 21.24 3.00
C LEU A 142 -4.71 21.66 3.85
N TYR A 143 -5.29 20.69 4.56
CA TYR A 143 -6.34 20.89 5.53
C TYR A 143 -5.76 20.73 6.92
N ARG A 144 -5.73 21.83 7.67
CA ARG A 144 -5.29 21.82 9.05
C ARG A 144 -6.46 21.48 9.97
N ASN A 145 -6.30 20.48 10.82
CA ASN A 145 -7.29 20.12 11.82
C ASN A 145 -7.30 21.12 12.99
N GLN A 146 -8.43 21.23 13.65
CA GLN A 146 -8.70 22.15 14.76
C GLN A 146 -9.67 21.50 15.74
N GLY A 147 -9.26 20.36 16.31
CA GLY A 147 -10.07 19.57 17.23
C GLY A 147 -11.35 19.03 16.60
N GLY A 148 -11.23 18.29 15.48
CA GLY A 148 -12.36 17.64 14.81
C GLY A 148 -12.99 18.43 13.66
N THR A 149 -12.37 19.55 13.25
CA THR A 149 -12.79 20.30 12.06
C THR A 149 -11.58 20.84 11.29
N PHE A 150 -11.71 20.93 9.97
CA PHE A 150 -10.64 21.31 9.07
C PHE A 150 -10.78 22.73 8.54
N ILE A 151 -9.65 23.45 8.53
CA ILE A 151 -9.47 24.70 7.80
C ILE A 151 -8.62 24.41 6.56
N ASP A 152 -9.09 24.85 5.38
CA ASP A 152 -8.26 24.89 4.18
C ASP A 152 -7.14 25.93 4.36
N ALA A 153 -5.92 25.44 4.55
CA ALA A 153 -4.70 26.22 4.73
C ALA A 153 -3.83 26.23 3.46
N THR A 154 -4.34 25.75 2.31
CA THR A 154 -3.58 25.59 1.06
C THR A 154 -2.86 26.87 0.63
N HIS A 155 -3.57 28.01 0.65
CA HIS A 155 -2.97 29.29 0.25
C HIS A 155 -1.86 29.76 1.20
N ARG A 156 -1.97 29.42 2.49
CA ARG A 156 -0.95 29.74 3.49
C ARG A 156 0.25 28.80 3.38
N ALA A 157 0.01 27.53 3.07
CA ALA A 157 1.04 26.50 2.99
C ALA A 157 2.15 26.79 1.97
N ALA A 158 1.92 27.67 0.98
CA ALA A 158 2.89 28.03 -0.05
C ALA A 158 3.38 26.84 -0.91
N LEU A 159 2.55 25.80 -1.03
CA LEU A 159 2.76 24.67 -1.93
C LEU A 159 2.42 25.07 -3.37
N ASN A 160 3.09 24.46 -4.36
CA ASN A 160 2.80 24.68 -5.78
C ASN A 160 1.68 23.74 -6.27
N PRO A 161 0.47 24.24 -6.58
CA PRO A 161 -0.62 23.38 -7.04
C PRO A 161 -0.53 23.01 -8.53
N SER A 162 0.32 23.67 -9.32
CA SER A 162 0.33 23.54 -10.79
C SER A 162 0.84 22.18 -11.27
N GLY A 163 0.33 21.74 -12.42
CA GLY A 163 0.71 20.48 -13.05
C GLY A 163 0.09 19.26 -12.37
N TRP A 164 0.68 18.09 -12.56
CA TRP A 164 0.09 16.84 -12.10
C TRP A 164 0.80 16.33 -10.85
N ASN A 165 0.22 16.64 -9.69
CA ASN A 165 0.67 16.12 -8.39
C ASN A 165 -0.01 14.76 -8.15
N SER A 166 0.77 13.70 -7.92
CA SER A 166 0.27 12.32 -7.91
C SER A 166 0.16 11.76 -6.49
N CYS A 167 1.30 11.58 -5.81
CA CYS A 167 1.41 11.03 -4.46
C CYS A 167 1.99 12.04 -3.46
N VAL A 168 1.80 11.77 -2.16
CA VAL A 168 2.39 12.55 -1.06
C VAL A 168 2.98 11.57 -0.04
N ALA A 169 4.18 11.86 0.46
CA ALA A 169 4.81 11.13 1.57
C ALA A 169 5.27 12.12 2.65
N LEU A 170 5.16 11.72 3.91
CA LEU A 170 5.57 12.49 5.08
C LEU A 170 6.86 11.93 5.68
N GLY A 171 7.78 12.80 6.07
CA GLY A 171 8.94 12.40 6.86
C GLY A 171 9.74 13.58 7.38
N ASP A 172 10.46 13.39 8.49
CA ASP A 172 11.35 14.42 9.07
C ASP A 172 12.77 14.29 8.49
N VAL A 173 12.94 14.75 7.24
CA VAL A 173 14.16 14.47 6.46
C VAL A 173 15.39 15.25 6.96
N ASN A 174 15.16 16.34 7.69
CA ASN A 174 16.21 17.19 8.24
C ASN A 174 16.42 17.05 9.76
N ARG A 175 15.59 16.24 10.42
CA ARG A 175 15.60 15.99 11.88
C ARG A 175 15.37 17.26 12.70
N ASP A 176 14.54 18.17 12.21
CA ASP A 176 14.22 19.42 12.92
C ASP A 176 12.95 19.32 13.80
N GLY A 177 12.30 18.16 13.79
CA GLY A 177 11.10 17.88 14.57
C GLY A 177 9.81 18.28 13.88
N TRP A 178 9.84 18.64 12.60
CA TRP A 178 8.66 18.92 11.79
C TRP A 178 8.56 17.91 10.64
N LEU A 179 7.34 17.49 10.32
CA LEU A 179 7.12 16.63 9.16
C LEU A 179 7.27 17.45 7.88
N ASP A 180 8.24 17.06 7.05
CA ASP A 180 8.43 17.54 5.69
C ASP A 180 7.57 16.73 4.70
N LEU A 181 7.37 17.27 3.50
CA LEU A 181 6.51 16.67 2.47
C LEU A 181 7.33 16.38 1.22
N PHE A 182 7.23 15.16 0.70
CA PHE A 182 7.56 14.88 -0.70
C PHE A 182 6.26 14.77 -1.50
N VAL A 183 6.13 15.58 -2.55
CA VAL A 183 5.01 15.53 -3.49
C VAL A 183 5.51 14.96 -4.81
N GLY A 184 5.06 13.76 -5.15
CA GLY A 184 5.32 13.13 -6.45
C GLY A 184 4.60 13.88 -7.57
N ARG A 185 5.22 13.90 -8.76
CA ARG A 185 4.64 14.49 -9.96
C ARG A 185 4.78 13.55 -11.14
N TYR A 186 3.74 13.48 -11.97
CA TYR A 186 3.64 12.43 -12.98
C TYR A 186 4.12 12.90 -14.36
N VAL A 187 3.23 13.35 -15.24
CA VAL A 187 3.56 13.75 -16.61
C VAL A 187 2.97 15.10 -16.98
N ASP A 188 3.55 15.79 -17.96
CA ASP A 188 2.87 16.91 -18.63
C ASP A 188 1.68 16.34 -19.42
N PHE A 189 0.48 16.69 -18.97
CA PHE A 189 -0.77 16.27 -19.57
C PHE A 189 -1.70 17.47 -19.65
N GLY A 190 -2.40 17.62 -20.76
CA GLY A 190 -3.38 18.69 -20.94
C GLY A 190 -3.95 18.70 -22.35
N PRO A 191 -4.79 19.69 -22.70
CA PRO A 191 -5.41 19.76 -24.03
C PRO A 191 -4.40 19.85 -25.20
N HIS A 192 -3.15 20.21 -24.91
CA HIS A 192 -2.05 20.28 -25.88
C HIS A 192 -1.36 18.93 -26.13
N THR A 193 -1.57 17.93 -25.28
CA THR A 193 -0.94 16.62 -25.39
C THR A 193 -1.83 15.63 -26.13
N ILE A 194 -1.24 14.53 -26.59
CA ILE A 194 -2.00 13.38 -27.08
C ILE A 194 -2.92 12.85 -25.98
N GLN A 195 -4.14 12.47 -26.32
CA GLN A 195 -5.13 11.98 -25.34
C GLN A 195 -5.29 10.46 -25.39
N TYR A 196 -5.12 9.89 -26.58
CA TYR A 196 -5.30 8.47 -26.87
C TYR A 196 -4.26 8.01 -27.88
N CYS A 197 -3.87 6.75 -27.77
CA CYS A 197 -2.83 6.15 -28.60
C CYS A 197 -3.41 5.03 -29.46
N LEU A 198 -2.76 4.78 -30.60
CA LEU A 198 -3.08 3.60 -31.42
C LEU A 198 -2.13 2.46 -31.06
N HIS A 199 -2.67 1.38 -30.51
CA HIS A 199 -1.94 0.13 -30.33
C HIS A 199 -2.41 -0.89 -31.36
N ARG A 200 -1.54 -1.25 -32.32
CA ARG A 200 -1.86 -2.19 -33.41
C ARG A 200 -3.16 -1.86 -34.16
N GLY A 201 -3.44 -0.56 -34.34
CA GLY A 201 -4.63 -0.07 -35.04
C GLY A 201 -5.88 0.12 -34.16
N ILE A 202 -5.78 -0.18 -32.86
CA ILE A 202 -6.86 -0.04 -31.88
C ILE A 202 -6.63 1.24 -31.07
N LEU A 203 -7.64 2.11 -31.01
CA LEU A 203 -7.59 3.32 -30.19
C LEU A 203 -7.69 2.92 -28.72
N THR A 204 -6.72 3.31 -27.90
CA THR A 204 -6.64 2.93 -26.49
C THR A 204 -5.96 4.04 -25.65
N THR A 205 -5.93 3.86 -24.33
CA THR A 205 -5.20 4.72 -23.41
C THR A 205 -3.72 4.81 -23.82
N CYS A 206 -3.13 6.00 -23.83
CA CYS A 206 -1.68 6.13 -23.92
C CYS A 206 -1.02 5.69 -22.61
N GLY A 207 0.04 4.89 -22.70
CA GLY A 207 0.99 4.75 -21.59
C GLY A 207 1.78 6.05 -21.37
N PRO A 208 2.67 6.09 -20.36
CA PRO A 208 3.38 7.32 -19.97
C PRO A 208 4.44 7.80 -20.99
N ARG A 209 4.98 6.91 -21.85
CA ARG A 209 6.11 7.25 -22.76
C ARG A 209 5.94 8.50 -23.61
N PRO A 210 4.77 8.80 -24.21
CA PRO A 210 4.61 9.95 -25.10
C PRO A 210 4.62 11.30 -24.39
N TYR A 211 4.57 11.32 -23.06
CA TYR A 211 4.47 12.53 -22.26
C TYR A 211 5.82 12.88 -21.63
N ASP A 212 6.11 14.18 -21.58
CA ASP A 212 7.27 14.70 -20.87
C ASP A 212 7.11 14.47 -19.35
N PRO A 213 8.19 14.11 -18.65
CA PRO A 213 8.13 13.87 -17.21
C PRO A 213 7.91 15.18 -16.44
N GLN A 214 7.10 15.11 -15.38
CA GLN A 214 7.18 16.05 -14.26
C GLN A 214 8.02 15.44 -13.14
N PHE A 215 8.62 16.30 -12.32
CA PHE A 215 9.58 15.89 -11.28
C PHE A 215 9.03 16.20 -9.90
N GLY A 216 9.17 15.26 -8.96
CA GLY A 216 8.70 15.44 -7.60
C GLY A 216 9.33 16.64 -6.90
N THR A 217 8.64 17.17 -5.89
CA THR A 217 9.06 18.34 -5.12
C THR A 217 9.18 17.99 -3.64
N LEU A 218 10.35 18.26 -3.05
CA LEU A 218 10.57 18.13 -1.62
C LEU A 218 10.35 19.50 -0.97
N TYR A 219 9.43 19.54 -0.02
CA TYR A 219 9.05 20.72 0.73
C TYR A 219 9.47 20.56 2.19
N ARG A 220 10.27 21.50 2.67
CA ARG A 220 10.59 21.61 4.09
C ARG A 220 9.51 22.40 4.82
N ASN A 221 8.98 21.86 5.91
CA ASN A 221 8.09 22.55 6.82
C ASN A 221 8.85 23.63 7.60
N ASN A 222 8.33 24.85 7.64
CA ASN A 222 8.99 25.95 8.34
C ASN A 222 8.52 26.10 9.81
N GLY A 223 7.58 25.26 10.28
CA GLY A 223 7.02 25.30 11.64
C GLY A 223 6.04 26.46 11.89
N ASP A 224 5.66 27.21 10.85
CA ASP A 224 4.71 28.33 10.92
C ASP A 224 3.48 28.14 10.02
N GLY A 225 3.28 26.90 9.55
CA GLY A 225 2.23 26.52 8.60
C GLY A 225 2.53 26.89 7.15
N THR A 226 3.80 27.22 6.82
CA THR A 226 4.28 27.41 5.45
C THR A 226 5.35 26.37 5.11
N PHE A 227 5.52 26.11 3.81
CA PHE A 227 6.51 25.17 3.29
C PHE A 227 7.47 25.86 2.31
N THR A 228 8.72 25.39 2.29
CA THR A 228 9.74 25.85 1.35
C THR A 228 10.11 24.71 0.39
N ASP A 229 10.04 24.95 -0.92
CA ASP A 229 10.62 24.02 -1.90
C ASP A 229 12.15 24.00 -1.73
N VAL A 230 12.64 22.84 -1.29
CA VAL A 230 14.06 22.60 -1.04
C VAL A 230 14.65 21.56 -2.01
N THR A 231 13.89 21.12 -3.02
CA THR A 231 14.24 20.05 -3.97
C THR A 231 15.67 20.18 -4.51
N ARG A 232 16.00 21.35 -5.06
CA ARG A 232 17.34 21.62 -5.63
C ARG A 232 18.43 21.82 -4.58
N ALA A 233 18.07 22.29 -3.40
CA ALA A 233 19.02 22.55 -2.32
C ALA A 233 19.42 21.24 -1.62
N TRP A 234 18.49 20.29 -1.54
CA TRP A 234 18.68 19.00 -0.89
C TRP A 234 19.21 17.90 -1.80
N GLY A 235 19.21 18.10 -3.12
CA GLY A 235 19.97 17.24 -4.05
C GLY A 235 19.13 16.46 -5.05
N LEU A 236 17.81 16.62 -5.08
CA LEU A 236 16.88 15.93 -5.99
C LEU A 236 16.88 16.54 -7.41
N ARG A 237 18.07 16.86 -7.94
CA ARG A 237 18.21 17.48 -9.27
C ARG A 237 18.24 16.47 -10.41
N ASP A 238 18.55 15.23 -10.07
CA ASP A 238 18.73 14.06 -10.92
C ASP A 238 17.54 13.09 -10.85
N ALA A 239 16.40 13.55 -10.33
CA ALA A 239 15.16 12.80 -10.37
C ALA A 239 14.78 12.42 -11.80
N HIS A 240 14.36 11.18 -12.00
CA HIS A 240 13.92 10.73 -13.32
C HIS A 240 12.49 11.18 -13.65
N GLY A 241 11.65 11.41 -12.63
CA GLY A 241 10.28 11.91 -12.77
C GLY A 241 9.27 10.79 -13.06
N LYS A 242 8.01 11.17 -13.29
CA LYS A 242 6.86 10.22 -13.41
C LYS A 242 6.59 9.43 -12.14
N ALA A 243 6.70 10.10 -10.99
CA ALA A 243 6.51 9.49 -9.70
C ALA A 243 5.05 9.09 -9.47
N LEU A 244 4.81 7.84 -9.08
CA LEU A 244 3.50 7.31 -8.73
C LEU A 244 3.45 6.74 -7.29
N GLY A 245 4.60 6.40 -6.71
CA GLY A 245 4.72 6.00 -5.32
C GLY A 245 5.96 6.62 -4.67
N ALA A 246 5.87 6.92 -3.39
CA ALA A 246 6.99 7.41 -2.61
C ALA A 246 6.85 6.96 -1.15
N ALA A 247 7.96 6.55 -0.54
CA ALA A 247 8.00 6.20 0.87
C ALA A 247 9.36 6.58 1.47
N PHE A 248 9.31 7.19 2.65
CA PHE A 248 10.47 7.48 3.46
C PHE A 248 10.84 6.27 4.32
N CYS A 249 12.13 6.00 4.49
CA CYS A 249 12.63 5.06 5.50
C CYS A 249 14.09 5.30 5.83
N ASP A 250 14.61 4.71 6.90
CA ASP A 250 16.06 4.67 7.19
C ASP A 250 16.65 3.32 6.78
N PHE A 251 16.91 3.11 5.47
CA PHE A 251 17.17 1.77 4.92
C PHE A 251 18.56 1.22 5.27
N ASP A 252 19.51 2.09 5.59
CA ASP A 252 20.88 1.70 5.97
C ASP A 252 21.19 1.84 7.47
N ASP A 253 20.16 2.13 8.28
CA ASP A 253 20.18 2.14 9.74
C ASP A 253 21.14 3.20 10.34
N ASP A 254 21.42 4.27 9.60
CA ASP A 254 22.28 5.38 10.03
C ASP A 254 21.51 6.48 10.80
N GLY A 255 20.19 6.37 10.84
CA GLY A 255 19.25 7.26 11.51
C GLY A 255 18.73 8.40 10.64
N TRP A 256 19.29 8.62 9.44
CA TRP A 256 18.81 9.65 8.52
C TRP A 256 17.73 9.05 7.63
N ILE A 257 16.70 9.85 7.38
CA ILE A 257 15.56 9.37 6.63
C ILE A 257 15.85 9.54 5.14
N ASP A 258 15.88 8.41 4.46
CA ASP A 258 16.02 8.23 3.01
C ASP A 258 14.66 8.24 2.33
N LEU A 259 14.67 8.36 0.99
CA LEU A 259 13.45 8.43 0.20
C LEU A 259 13.55 7.49 -1.01
N TYR A 260 12.59 6.59 -1.17
CA TYR A 260 12.39 5.89 -2.44
C TYR A 260 11.25 6.50 -3.23
N VAL A 261 11.44 6.63 -4.54
CA VAL A 261 10.44 7.12 -5.49
C VAL A 261 10.28 6.11 -6.62
N ALA A 262 9.10 5.52 -6.69
CA ALA A 262 8.71 4.63 -7.76
C ALA A 262 8.26 5.46 -8.97
N ASN A 263 9.00 5.32 -10.06
CA ASN A 263 8.80 6.08 -11.29
C ASN A 263 8.25 5.18 -12.39
N ASP A 264 7.20 5.64 -13.07
CA ASP A 264 6.51 4.87 -14.10
C ASP A 264 7.26 4.88 -15.45
N GLU A 265 7.70 3.70 -15.88
CA GLU A 265 8.49 3.45 -17.09
C GLU A 265 9.77 4.31 -17.18
N MET A 266 10.32 4.67 -16.04
CA MET A 266 11.58 5.39 -15.85
C MET A 266 12.41 4.64 -14.79
N PRO A 267 13.72 4.91 -14.68
CA PRO A 267 14.49 4.39 -13.55
C PRO A 267 13.89 4.88 -12.23
N CYS A 268 13.66 3.98 -11.28
CA CYS A 268 13.24 4.37 -9.93
C CYS A 268 14.40 5.04 -9.18
N ASP A 269 14.06 5.92 -8.24
CA ASP A 269 15.06 6.67 -7.47
C ASP A 269 15.11 6.16 -6.03
N LEU A 270 16.31 5.87 -5.52
CA LEU A 270 16.56 5.70 -4.09
C LEU A 270 17.49 6.82 -3.65
N TYR A 271 17.00 7.75 -2.84
CA TYR A 271 17.80 8.85 -2.31
C TYR A 271 18.31 8.52 -0.92
N ARG A 272 19.63 8.31 -0.79
CA ARG A 272 20.29 8.20 0.51
C ARG A 272 20.52 9.59 1.10
N ASN A 273 20.20 9.78 2.38
CA ASN A 273 20.39 11.02 3.10
C ASN A 273 21.76 11.07 3.80
N GLU A 274 22.72 11.74 3.18
CA GLU A 274 24.10 11.85 3.66
C GLU A 274 24.27 13.06 4.60
N GLY A 275 23.43 13.14 5.65
CA GLY A 275 23.53 14.19 6.67
C GLY A 275 22.91 15.53 6.28
N GLY A 276 21.70 15.51 5.71
CA GLY A 276 20.99 16.71 5.25
C GLY A 276 21.13 16.99 3.76
N ARG A 277 21.60 16.00 2.99
CA ARG A 277 21.67 16.03 1.53
C ARG A 277 21.30 14.66 0.98
N LEU A 278 20.31 14.64 0.11
CA LEU A 278 19.84 13.46 -0.59
C LEU A 278 20.69 13.24 -1.85
N ARG A 279 21.26 12.05 -1.97
CA ARG A 279 21.99 11.58 -3.15
C ARG A 279 21.24 10.41 -3.75
N ASN A 280 20.93 10.48 -5.04
CA ASN A 280 20.36 9.34 -5.74
C ASN A 280 21.40 8.23 -5.84
N VAL A 281 21.05 7.06 -5.29
CA VAL A 281 21.83 5.83 -5.28
C VAL A 281 21.10 4.68 -5.98
N GLY A 282 19.98 4.92 -6.65
CA GLY A 282 19.11 3.86 -7.20
C GLY A 282 19.83 2.93 -8.19
N LEU A 283 20.78 3.46 -8.96
CA LEU A 283 21.61 2.65 -9.86
C LEU A 283 22.62 1.82 -9.07
N GLU A 284 23.34 2.41 -8.12
CA GLU A 284 24.35 1.71 -7.33
C GLU A 284 23.75 0.70 -6.34
N SER A 285 22.54 0.95 -5.85
CA SER A 285 21.81 0.07 -4.95
C SER A 285 21.19 -1.12 -5.67
N GLY A 286 20.97 -1.03 -6.98
CA GLY A 286 20.30 -2.06 -7.78
C GLY A 286 18.77 -1.99 -7.75
N THR A 287 18.19 -0.88 -7.30
CA THR A 287 16.72 -0.71 -7.20
C THR A 287 16.12 0.13 -8.33
N ALA A 288 16.94 0.71 -9.21
CA ALA A 288 16.46 1.56 -10.31
C ALA A 288 15.84 0.79 -11.50
N PHE A 289 16.24 -0.46 -11.72
CA PHE A 289 15.89 -1.26 -12.90
C PHE A 289 15.51 -2.69 -12.53
N THR A 290 14.86 -3.40 -13.44
CA THR A 290 14.70 -4.85 -13.35
C THR A 290 16.05 -5.57 -13.42
N PHE A 291 16.09 -6.87 -13.10
CA PHE A 291 17.32 -7.65 -13.20
C PHE A 291 17.89 -7.74 -14.64
N GLU A 292 17.07 -7.54 -15.67
CA GLU A 292 17.52 -7.44 -17.08
C GLU A 292 17.98 -6.03 -17.48
N GLY A 293 17.92 -5.05 -16.58
CA GLY A 293 18.29 -3.66 -16.83
C GLY A 293 17.22 -2.84 -17.57
N ASN A 294 15.96 -3.28 -17.55
CA ASN A 294 14.84 -2.53 -18.12
C ASN A 294 14.22 -1.59 -17.09
N THR A 295 13.67 -0.47 -17.55
CA THR A 295 12.73 0.32 -16.73
C THR A 295 11.42 -0.46 -16.57
N GLN A 296 10.78 -0.29 -15.42
CA GLN A 296 9.49 -0.89 -15.08
C GLN A 296 8.47 0.21 -14.79
N ALA A 297 7.18 -0.13 -14.77
CA ALA A 297 6.13 0.78 -14.35
C ALA A 297 6.04 0.88 -12.83
N GLY A 298 7.00 1.55 -12.19
CA GLY A 298 7.01 1.70 -10.73
C GLY A 298 5.77 2.45 -10.23
N MET A 299 4.93 1.78 -9.45
CA MET A 299 3.71 2.35 -8.85
C MET A 299 3.81 2.37 -7.32
N GLY A 300 2.91 1.70 -6.58
CA GLY A 300 2.96 1.70 -5.13
C GLY A 300 4.25 1.10 -4.58
N VAL A 301 4.65 1.54 -3.39
CA VAL A 301 5.89 1.13 -2.74
C VAL A 301 5.69 0.92 -1.26
N ASP A 302 6.34 -0.07 -0.66
CA ASP A 302 6.38 -0.23 0.80
C ASP A 302 7.73 -0.76 1.29
N TRP A 303 8.02 -0.50 2.56
CA TRP A 303 9.21 -0.97 3.27
C TRP A 303 8.82 -1.95 4.38
N GLY A 304 9.58 -3.05 4.54
CA GLY A 304 9.35 -4.01 5.62
C GLY A 304 10.45 -5.07 5.71
N ASP A 305 10.73 -5.57 6.92
CA ASP A 305 11.67 -6.67 7.18
C ASP A 305 10.95 -8.02 6.99
N PHE A 306 10.72 -8.42 5.73
CA PHE A 306 9.83 -9.55 5.42
C PHE A 306 10.47 -10.91 5.75
N ASP A 307 11.80 -11.00 5.74
CA ASP A 307 12.54 -12.22 6.03
C ASP A 307 13.18 -12.25 7.43
N ARG A 308 12.96 -11.20 8.23
CA ARG A 308 13.38 -11.05 9.63
C ARG A 308 14.89 -11.11 9.81
N ASP A 309 15.63 -10.60 8.84
CA ASP A 309 17.07 -10.45 8.95
C ASP A 309 17.51 -9.13 9.63
N GLY A 310 16.52 -8.31 10.00
CA GLY A 310 16.70 -7.08 10.76
C GLY A 310 16.97 -5.87 9.89
N ARG A 311 16.73 -5.96 8.58
CA ARG A 311 16.89 -4.87 7.62
C ARG A 311 15.58 -4.63 6.89
N LEU A 312 15.28 -3.37 6.58
CA LEU A 312 14.10 -3.07 5.79
C LEU A 312 14.36 -3.40 4.33
N ASP A 313 13.49 -4.23 3.77
CA ASP A 313 13.41 -4.58 2.36
C ASP A 313 12.36 -3.72 1.66
N LEU A 314 12.41 -3.72 0.33
CA LEU A 314 11.59 -2.86 -0.50
C LEU A 314 10.71 -3.69 -1.43
N VAL A 315 9.43 -3.34 -1.52
CA VAL A 315 8.51 -3.91 -2.52
C VAL A 315 7.91 -2.82 -3.39
N VAL A 316 7.78 -3.07 -4.70
CA VAL A 316 7.29 -2.10 -5.69
C VAL A 316 6.28 -2.76 -6.63
N GLY A 317 5.10 -2.14 -6.77
CA GLY A 317 4.06 -2.53 -7.71
C GLY A 317 4.45 -2.19 -9.15
N THR A 318 4.08 -3.06 -10.10
CA THR A 318 4.54 -3.01 -11.50
C THR A 318 3.40 -3.26 -12.50
N TYR A 319 3.68 -3.10 -13.80
CA TYR A 319 2.71 -3.38 -14.85
C TYR A 319 2.56 -4.87 -15.14
N GLN A 320 1.55 -5.23 -15.93
CA GLN A 320 1.45 -6.58 -16.45
C GLN A 320 2.67 -6.94 -17.31
N LYS A 321 3.09 -8.20 -17.20
CA LYS A 321 4.31 -8.77 -17.78
C LYS A 321 5.60 -8.22 -17.17
N GLU A 322 5.47 -7.54 -16.04
CA GLU A 322 6.54 -7.20 -15.11
C GLU A 322 6.16 -7.87 -13.77
N VAL A 323 7.13 -8.46 -13.08
CA VAL A 323 6.86 -9.01 -11.74
C VAL A 323 6.84 -7.87 -10.73
N VAL A 324 5.96 -7.93 -9.74
CA VAL A 324 6.08 -7.08 -8.55
C VAL A 324 7.50 -7.26 -8.03
N SER A 325 8.25 -6.16 -7.90
CA SER A 325 9.65 -6.24 -7.52
C SER A 325 9.81 -6.25 -6.02
N LEU A 326 10.39 -7.31 -5.49
CA LEU A 326 10.81 -7.50 -4.10
C LEU A 326 12.34 -7.44 -4.04
N TYR A 327 12.86 -6.36 -3.46
CA TYR A 327 14.28 -6.09 -3.30
C TYR A 327 14.69 -6.38 -1.86
N ARG A 328 15.47 -7.45 -1.65
CA ARG A 328 16.03 -7.78 -0.34
C ARG A 328 17.29 -6.95 -0.07
N ASN A 329 17.35 -6.31 1.09
CA ASN A 329 18.44 -5.46 1.53
C ASN A 329 19.65 -6.31 1.98
N LEU A 330 20.81 -6.10 1.35
CA LEU A 330 22.03 -6.86 1.65
C LEU A 330 22.87 -6.25 2.79
N GLY A 331 22.46 -5.11 3.36
CA GLY A 331 23.11 -4.47 4.51
C GLY A 331 24.41 -3.73 4.19
N ASN A 332 24.76 -3.60 2.92
CA ASN A 332 25.91 -2.85 2.43
C ASN A 332 25.50 -1.68 1.51
N GLY A 333 24.22 -1.29 1.57
CA GLY A 333 23.62 -0.27 0.72
C GLY A 333 23.22 -0.75 -0.68
N THR A 334 23.22 -2.07 -0.92
CA THR A 334 22.74 -2.70 -2.16
C THR A 334 21.61 -3.68 -1.88
N PHE A 335 20.82 -3.95 -2.90
CA PHE A 335 19.66 -4.83 -2.84
C PHE A 335 19.76 -5.95 -3.89
N GLN A 336 19.07 -7.05 -3.62
CA GLN A 336 18.88 -8.14 -4.55
C GLN A 336 17.39 -8.28 -4.89
N GLU A 337 17.05 -8.23 -6.18
CA GLU A 337 15.68 -8.54 -6.64
C GLU A 337 15.45 -10.06 -6.54
N GLU A 338 14.41 -10.47 -5.81
CA GLU A 338 14.17 -11.88 -5.44
C GLU A 338 12.73 -12.35 -5.71
N SER A 339 11.90 -11.59 -6.43
CA SER A 339 10.44 -11.85 -6.54
C SER A 339 10.11 -13.24 -7.06
N MET A 340 10.86 -13.71 -8.08
CA MET A 340 10.68 -15.03 -8.67
C MET A 340 10.95 -16.17 -7.67
N MET A 341 12.04 -16.07 -6.90
CA MET A 341 12.42 -17.11 -5.93
C MET A 341 11.63 -17.03 -4.63
N ARG A 342 11.03 -15.87 -4.35
CA ARG A 342 10.19 -15.61 -3.17
C ARG A 342 8.71 -15.89 -3.40
N GLY A 343 8.32 -16.36 -4.59
CA GLY A 343 6.93 -16.79 -4.86
C GLY A 343 5.99 -15.67 -5.34
N LEU A 344 6.51 -14.47 -5.61
CA LEU A 344 5.72 -13.35 -6.16
C LEU A 344 5.73 -13.32 -7.70
N GLY A 345 6.66 -14.02 -8.35
CA GLY A 345 6.87 -13.99 -9.79
C GLY A 345 5.63 -14.35 -10.64
N GLU A 346 5.39 -15.64 -10.86
CA GLU A 346 4.27 -16.12 -11.70
C GLU A 346 2.89 -15.55 -11.30
N PRO A 347 2.54 -15.48 -10.00
CA PRO A 347 1.24 -14.97 -9.59
C PRO A 347 0.98 -13.50 -9.93
N THR A 348 2.00 -12.63 -9.87
CA THR A 348 1.82 -11.19 -10.12
C THR A 348 2.03 -10.81 -11.58
N PHE A 349 2.76 -11.62 -12.35
CA PHE A 349 3.10 -11.37 -13.75
C PHE A 349 1.91 -10.97 -14.67
N PRO A 350 0.69 -11.52 -14.55
CA PRO A 350 -0.42 -11.12 -15.44
C PRO A 350 -1.14 -9.83 -15.01
N HIS A 351 -0.81 -9.23 -13.87
CA HIS A 351 -1.58 -8.17 -13.24
C HIS A 351 -0.88 -6.81 -13.29
N VAL A 352 -1.68 -5.73 -13.26
CA VAL A 352 -1.20 -4.37 -13.07
C VAL A 352 -1.41 -4.02 -11.61
N VAL A 353 -0.33 -3.92 -10.85
CA VAL A 353 -0.34 -3.81 -9.40
C VAL A 353 -0.11 -2.38 -8.97
N PHE A 354 -1.17 -1.74 -8.47
CA PHE A 354 -1.12 -0.35 -7.99
C PHE A 354 -0.64 -0.30 -6.54
N THR A 355 -1.44 -0.81 -5.60
CA THR A 355 -1.00 -0.93 -4.20
C THR A 355 -0.26 -2.24 -4.00
N VAL A 356 0.87 -2.17 -3.31
CA VAL A 356 1.56 -3.30 -2.70
C VAL A 356 1.95 -2.90 -1.28
N LYS A 357 1.61 -3.72 -0.28
CA LYS A 357 1.90 -3.38 1.12
C LYS A 357 2.19 -4.61 1.98
N PHE A 358 3.21 -4.51 2.83
CA PHE A 358 3.51 -5.46 3.89
C PHE A 358 2.62 -5.24 5.12
N PHE A 359 2.15 -6.34 5.71
CA PHE A 359 1.40 -6.35 6.97
C PHE A 359 1.30 -7.79 7.51
N ASP A 360 1.03 -7.99 8.80
CA ASP A 360 0.85 -9.33 9.38
C ASP A 360 -0.66 -9.55 9.66
N TYR A 361 -1.34 -10.34 8.83
CA TYR A 361 -2.81 -10.46 8.93
C TYR A 361 -3.27 -11.54 9.92
N ASP A 362 -2.42 -12.52 10.25
CA ASP A 362 -2.79 -13.65 11.11
C ASP A 362 -2.03 -13.72 12.44
N HIS A 363 -1.19 -12.72 12.73
CA HIS A 363 -0.39 -12.55 13.93
C HIS A 363 0.65 -13.66 14.14
N ASP A 364 1.13 -14.31 13.08
CA ASP A 364 2.18 -15.33 13.18
C ASP A 364 3.60 -14.77 13.37
N GLY A 365 3.73 -13.44 13.20
CA GLY A 365 4.95 -12.66 13.33
C GLY A 365 5.79 -12.58 12.06
N TRP A 366 5.17 -12.75 10.89
CA TRP A 366 5.77 -12.54 9.58
C TRP A 366 4.93 -11.56 8.76
N LEU A 367 5.62 -10.69 8.02
CA LEU A 367 4.92 -9.78 7.10
C LEU A 367 4.46 -10.56 5.87
N ASP A 368 3.14 -10.60 5.70
CA ASP A 368 2.40 -10.98 4.50
C ASP A 368 2.32 -9.79 3.53
N LEU A 369 1.71 -9.99 2.36
CA LEU A 369 1.61 -8.97 1.32
C LEU A 369 0.22 -8.92 0.69
N LEU A 370 -0.37 -7.73 0.58
CA LEU A 370 -1.56 -7.48 -0.23
C LEU A 370 -1.19 -6.71 -1.50
N ALA A 371 -1.77 -7.12 -2.63
CA ALA A 371 -1.64 -6.44 -3.92
C ALA A 371 -3.02 -6.06 -4.48
N ALA A 372 -3.21 -4.76 -4.75
CA ALA A 372 -4.42 -4.23 -5.35
C ALA A 372 -4.23 -4.05 -6.87
N ASN A 373 -5.07 -4.72 -7.65
CA ASN A 373 -4.88 -4.91 -9.07
C ASN A 373 -5.99 -4.27 -9.90
N GLY A 374 -5.63 -3.74 -11.07
CA GLY A 374 -6.60 -3.25 -12.04
C GLY A 374 -5.91 -2.64 -13.24
N HIS A 375 -6.25 -3.06 -14.44
CA HIS A 375 -5.56 -2.61 -15.64
C HIS A 375 -5.82 -1.11 -15.92
N THR A 376 -4.96 -0.45 -16.69
CA THR A 376 -5.12 0.98 -17.05
C THR A 376 -5.85 1.20 -18.37
N GLN A 377 -5.96 0.17 -19.19
CA GLN A 377 -6.66 0.22 -20.48
C GLN A 377 -8.07 -0.36 -20.34
N SER A 378 -9.08 0.50 -20.34
CA SER A 378 -10.50 0.11 -20.19
C SER A 378 -11.02 -0.78 -21.32
N ASN A 379 -10.36 -0.75 -22.50
CA ASN A 379 -10.62 -1.64 -23.64
C ASN A 379 -9.53 -2.69 -23.84
N ILE A 380 -8.84 -3.12 -22.78
CA ILE A 380 -7.71 -4.05 -22.90
C ILE A 380 -8.05 -5.33 -23.66
N LYS A 381 -9.29 -5.86 -23.58
CA LYS A 381 -9.69 -7.05 -24.33
C LYS A 381 -9.58 -6.95 -25.85
N GLU A 382 -9.61 -5.73 -26.39
CA GLU A 382 -9.38 -5.49 -27.81
C GLU A 382 -7.87 -5.55 -28.13
N VAL A 383 -7.03 -5.12 -27.19
CA VAL A 383 -5.57 -4.97 -27.33
C VAL A 383 -4.81 -6.26 -26.98
N ASP A 384 -5.16 -6.88 -25.85
CA ASP A 384 -4.62 -8.12 -25.33
C ASP A 384 -5.75 -8.96 -24.69
N PHE A 385 -6.08 -10.08 -25.34
CA PHE A 385 -7.21 -10.92 -24.91
C PHE A 385 -6.91 -11.74 -23.64
N SER A 386 -5.64 -11.83 -23.20
CA SER A 386 -5.25 -12.67 -22.06
C SER A 386 -5.47 -12.03 -20.69
N THR A 387 -5.94 -10.78 -20.64
CA THR A 387 -6.12 -10.01 -19.40
C THR A 387 -7.44 -9.23 -19.44
N ASP A 388 -7.85 -8.70 -18.30
CA ASP A 388 -9.11 -8.01 -18.10
C ASP A 388 -8.88 -6.62 -17.48
N TYR A 389 -9.81 -5.70 -17.72
CA TYR A 389 -9.70 -4.35 -17.15
C TYR A 389 -9.88 -4.38 -15.62
N PRO A 390 -10.99 -4.89 -15.08
CA PRO A 390 -11.04 -5.36 -13.70
C PRO A 390 -10.19 -6.61 -13.50
N GLN A 391 -9.37 -6.64 -12.45
CA GLN A 391 -8.48 -7.76 -12.13
C GLN A 391 -8.76 -8.29 -10.71
N PRO A 392 -8.52 -9.58 -10.43
CA PRO A 392 -8.60 -10.11 -9.08
C PRO A 392 -7.56 -9.43 -8.19
N GLN A 393 -7.93 -9.11 -6.95
CA GLN A 393 -6.97 -8.64 -5.94
C GLN A 393 -6.23 -9.84 -5.37
N GLN A 394 -5.04 -9.64 -4.80
CA GLN A 394 -4.21 -10.74 -4.33
C GLN A 394 -3.77 -10.57 -2.88
N LEU A 395 -3.72 -11.69 -2.17
CA LEU A 395 -3.17 -11.80 -0.81
C LEU A 395 -2.13 -12.91 -0.81
N PHE A 396 -0.95 -12.60 -0.27
CA PHE A 396 0.19 -13.50 -0.21
C PHE A 396 0.59 -13.74 1.24
N HIS A 397 0.51 -14.99 1.67
CA HIS A 397 0.93 -15.41 2.99
C HIS A 397 2.44 -15.72 3.01
N ASN A 398 3.17 -15.14 3.96
CA ASN A 398 4.57 -15.47 4.18
C ASN A 398 4.66 -16.82 4.93
N ARG A 399 5.35 -17.81 4.34
CA ARG A 399 5.47 -19.16 4.90
C ARG A 399 6.39 -19.22 6.13
N GLY A 400 7.01 -18.11 6.49
CA GLY A 400 7.98 -18.00 7.58
C GLY A 400 9.38 -18.51 7.24
N ASP A 401 9.68 -18.65 5.96
CA ASP A 401 11.03 -18.84 5.41
C ASP A 401 11.40 -17.71 4.42
N GLY A 402 10.60 -16.62 4.45
CA GLY A 402 10.68 -15.51 3.53
C GLY A 402 10.13 -15.84 2.14
N THR A 403 9.47 -16.97 1.90
CA THR A 403 8.73 -17.21 0.66
C THR A 403 7.24 -16.96 0.84
N PHE A 404 6.57 -16.55 -0.23
CA PHE A 404 5.16 -16.20 -0.26
C PHE A 404 4.32 -17.27 -0.96
N GLU A 405 3.11 -17.48 -0.45
CA GLU A 405 2.05 -18.28 -1.05
C GLU A 405 0.85 -17.40 -1.37
N GLU A 406 0.37 -17.42 -2.61
CA GLU A 406 -0.91 -16.79 -2.92
C GLU A 406 -2.07 -17.52 -2.22
N VAL A 407 -2.81 -16.80 -1.39
CA VAL A 407 -3.96 -17.28 -0.60
C VAL A 407 -5.25 -16.52 -0.93
N SER A 408 -5.27 -15.78 -2.05
CA SER A 408 -6.39 -14.96 -2.54
C SER A 408 -7.75 -15.68 -2.55
N GLN A 409 -7.75 -16.99 -2.83
CA GLN A 409 -8.96 -17.85 -2.82
C GLN A 409 -9.65 -17.95 -1.45
N ARG A 410 -8.96 -17.57 -0.37
CA ARG A 410 -9.49 -17.54 1.00
C ARG A 410 -10.13 -16.19 1.35
N VAL A 411 -10.12 -15.23 0.43
CA VAL A 411 -10.85 -13.96 0.55
C VAL A 411 -12.03 -13.99 -0.43
N PRO A 412 -13.25 -14.29 0.02
CA PRO A 412 -14.41 -14.47 -0.88
C PRO A 412 -14.65 -13.27 -1.81
N ALA A 413 -14.38 -12.04 -1.34
CA ALA A 413 -14.53 -10.82 -2.12
C ALA A 413 -13.63 -10.80 -3.37
N PHE A 414 -12.45 -11.43 -3.32
CA PHE A 414 -11.47 -11.39 -4.42
C PHE A 414 -11.89 -12.23 -5.63
N ALA A 415 -12.90 -13.10 -5.47
CA ALA A 415 -13.54 -13.78 -6.59
C ALA A 415 -14.26 -12.81 -7.55
N ARG A 416 -14.51 -11.56 -7.13
CA ARG A 416 -15.03 -10.48 -7.97
C ARG A 416 -13.87 -9.55 -8.37
N PRO A 417 -13.41 -9.58 -9.63
CA PRO A 417 -12.43 -8.61 -10.13
C PRO A 417 -12.95 -7.17 -10.04
N ILE A 418 -12.05 -6.24 -9.72
CA ILE A 418 -12.31 -4.79 -9.67
C ILE A 418 -11.16 -4.02 -10.31
N VAL A 419 -11.32 -2.71 -10.47
CA VAL A 419 -10.24 -1.82 -10.91
C VAL A 419 -9.60 -1.21 -9.66
N GLY A 420 -8.84 -2.03 -8.93
CA GLY A 420 -8.20 -1.66 -7.67
C GLY A 420 -7.10 -0.61 -7.86
N ARG A 421 -7.03 0.35 -6.93
CA ARG A 421 -6.03 1.42 -6.90
C ARG A 421 -5.39 1.52 -5.52
N GLY A 422 -5.58 2.64 -4.81
CA GLY A 422 -5.01 2.82 -3.48
C GLY A 422 -5.72 1.97 -2.43
N ALA A 423 -4.97 1.53 -1.42
CA ALA A 423 -5.52 0.90 -0.23
C ALA A 423 -4.86 1.43 1.05
N ALA A 424 -5.63 1.55 2.13
CA ALA A 424 -5.20 2.00 3.44
C ALA A 424 -5.42 0.91 4.48
N PHE A 425 -4.47 0.74 5.38
CA PHE A 425 -4.43 -0.35 6.36
C PHE A 425 -4.55 0.23 7.77
N GLY A 426 -5.39 -0.37 8.60
CA GLY A 426 -5.68 0.09 9.95
C GLY A 426 -6.65 -0.86 10.65
N ASP A 427 -6.56 -0.94 11.96
CA ASP A 427 -7.43 -1.73 12.84
C ASP A 427 -8.68 -0.90 13.16
N PHE A 428 -9.71 -0.96 12.30
CA PHE A 428 -10.83 -0.02 12.43
C PHE A 428 -11.82 -0.44 13.51
N ASP A 429 -11.94 -1.74 13.81
CA ASP A 429 -12.85 -2.23 14.85
C ASP A 429 -12.18 -2.46 16.21
N ASP A 430 -10.88 -2.13 16.31
CA ASP A 430 -10.04 -2.14 17.51
C ASP A 430 -9.89 -3.53 18.13
N ASP A 431 -9.85 -4.57 17.29
CA ASP A 431 -9.73 -5.97 17.69
C ASP A 431 -8.28 -6.48 17.76
N GLY A 432 -7.34 -5.67 17.28
CA GLY A 432 -5.90 -5.91 17.32
C GLY A 432 -5.27 -6.37 16.01
N ASP A 433 -6.07 -6.67 14.99
CA ASP A 433 -5.60 -7.00 13.66
C ASP A 433 -5.70 -5.81 12.69
N LEU A 434 -5.17 -5.95 11.47
CA LEU A 434 -5.27 -4.90 10.47
C LEU A 434 -6.33 -5.22 9.42
N ASP A 435 -7.23 -4.27 9.21
CA ASP A 435 -8.21 -4.22 8.13
C ASP A 435 -7.71 -3.39 6.94
N VAL A 436 -8.49 -3.39 5.85
CA VAL A 436 -8.12 -2.71 4.61
C VAL A 436 -9.28 -1.94 3.99
N ALA A 437 -9.12 -0.63 3.81
CA ALA A 437 -9.97 0.15 2.90
C ALA A 437 -9.33 0.19 1.51
N LEU A 438 -10.06 -0.23 0.46
CA LEU A 438 -9.53 -0.34 -0.89
C LEU A 438 -10.38 0.48 -1.88
N VAL A 439 -9.72 1.35 -2.65
CA VAL A 439 -10.35 2.18 -3.67
C VAL A 439 -10.53 1.39 -4.96
N ASN A 440 -11.78 1.30 -5.42
CA ASN A 440 -12.13 0.77 -6.74
C ASN A 440 -12.43 1.93 -7.69
N LEU A 441 -11.68 2.05 -8.78
CA LEU A 441 -11.83 3.14 -9.75
C LEU A 441 -13.15 3.07 -10.53
N GLU A 442 -13.72 1.88 -10.69
CA GLU A 442 -14.95 1.64 -11.46
C GLU A 442 -16.00 0.93 -10.61
N GLY A 443 -16.28 1.48 -9.44
CA GLY A 443 -17.33 1.00 -8.55
C GLY A 443 -17.18 1.48 -7.13
N GLU A 444 -17.84 0.76 -6.22
CA GLU A 444 -17.79 1.04 -4.79
C GLU A 444 -16.42 0.67 -4.20
N ALA A 445 -15.92 1.53 -3.31
CA ALA A 445 -14.79 1.21 -2.44
C ALA A 445 -15.13 0.02 -1.53
N TRP A 446 -14.12 -0.75 -1.17
CA TRP A 446 -14.25 -1.91 -0.29
C TRP A 446 -13.73 -1.59 1.09
N LEU A 447 -14.36 -2.17 2.10
CA LEU A 447 -13.85 -2.24 3.46
C LEU A 447 -13.71 -3.72 3.80
N LEU A 448 -12.48 -4.20 3.88
CA LEU A 448 -12.15 -5.60 4.14
C LEU A 448 -11.84 -5.74 5.63
N GLU A 449 -12.80 -6.27 6.38
CA GLU A 449 -12.66 -6.66 7.78
C GLU A 449 -11.84 -7.95 7.85
N ASN A 450 -10.78 -7.95 8.64
CA ASN A 450 -9.95 -9.14 8.84
C ASN A 450 -10.67 -10.10 9.79
N VAL A 451 -10.95 -11.30 9.28
CA VAL A 451 -11.66 -12.35 10.03
C VAL A 451 -10.81 -13.61 10.14
N ALA A 452 -9.52 -13.50 9.84
CA ALA A 452 -8.58 -14.61 9.86
C ALA A 452 -8.44 -15.16 11.28
N LEU A 453 -8.37 -16.49 11.41
CA LEU A 453 -8.03 -17.14 12.66
C LEU A 453 -6.65 -16.67 13.14
N LYS A 454 -6.61 -16.02 14.31
CA LYS A 454 -5.37 -15.50 14.90
C LYS A 454 -4.47 -16.64 15.40
N ARG A 455 -3.18 -16.56 15.07
CA ARG A 455 -2.16 -17.57 15.36
C ARG A 455 -1.11 -17.11 16.37
N GLY A 456 -1.37 -16.00 17.03
CA GLY A 456 -0.45 -15.43 17.99
C GLY A 456 -1.01 -14.20 18.69
N HIS A 457 -0.12 -13.57 19.43
CA HIS A 457 -0.34 -12.31 20.11
C HIS A 457 0.01 -11.15 19.20
N TRP A 458 -0.46 -9.95 19.54
CA TRP A 458 -0.17 -8.73 18.79
C TRP A 458 0.23 -7.59 19.72
N LEU A 459 0.74 -6.51 19.14
CA LEU A 459 0.97 -5.25 19.86
C LEU A 459 0.76 -4.09 18.90
N ARG A 460 -0.01 -3.08 19.33
CA ARG A 460 -0.12 -1.79 18.63
C ARG A 460 0.56 -0.70 19.45
N ILE A 461 1.42 0.09 18.81
CA ILE A 461 2.28 1.08 19.45
C ILE A 461 2.03 2.46 18.83
N ARG A 462 1.55 3.41 19.64
CA ARG A 462 1.50 4.81 19.26
C ARG A 462 2.69 5.55 19.85
N LEU A 463 3.40 6.29 19.00
CA LEU A 463 4.50 7.15 19.42
C LEU A 463 4.03 8.59 19.59
N VAL A 464 4.62 9.29 20.57
CA VAL A 464 4.45 10.73 20.74
C VAL A 464 5.80 11.41 20.94
N GLY A 465 6.26 12.11 19.92
CA GLY A 465 7.47 12.92 19.93
C GLY A 465 7.35 14.20 20.77
N LYS A 466 8.50 14.65 21.29
CA LYS A 466 8.66 15.93 22.00
C LYS A 466 9.72 16.81 21.35
N ARG A 467 10.85 16.22 21.01
CA ARG A 467 11.92 16.83 20.20
C ARG A 467 11.78 16.43 18.74
N SER A 468 11.41 15.17 18.51
CA SER A 468 10.99 14.67 17.20
C SER A 468 9.59 15.18 16.86
N ASN A 469 9.18 15.04 15.59
CA ASN A 469 7.80 15.29 15.16
C ASN A 469 6.79 14.57 16.08
N ARG A 470 5.63 15.20 16.32
CA ARG A 470 4.66 14.76 17.32
C ARG A 470 4.22 13.32 17.10
N ASP A 471 4.02 12.90 15.86
CA ASP A 471 3.61 11.55 15.51
C ASP A 471 4.70 10.48 15.73
N GLY A 472 5.95 10.89 15.91
CA GLY A 472 7.09 9.98 15.97
C GLY A 472 7.36 9.25 14.65
N LEU A 473 6.87 9.77 13.51
CA LEU A 473 7.13 9.17 12.20
C LEU A 473 8.63 9.13 11.94
N ASN A 474 9.03 8.06 11.24
CA ASN A 474 10.38 7.61 10.96
C ASN A 474 11.21 7.19 12.19
N ALA A 475 10.59 6.99 13.36
CA ALA A 475 11.25 6.30 14.46
C ALA A 475 11.46 4.82 14.14
N ARG A 476 12.65 4.30 14.45
CA ARG A 476 13.01 2.87 14.32
C ARG A 476 12.65 2.16 15.63
N LEU A 477 11.86 1.09 15.54
CA LEU A 477 11.53 0.23 16.68
C LEU A 477 12.23 -1.12 16.53
N ASN A 478 12.95 -1.54 17.57
CA ASN A 478 13.48 -2.89 17.69
C ASN A 478 12.80 -3.58 18.87
N LEU A 479 12.05 -4.64 18.60
CA LEU A 479 11.43 -5.48 19.62
C LEU A 479 12.12 -6.82 19.74
N TRP A 480 12.21 -7.33 20.97
CA TRP A 480 12.57 -8.71 21.26
C TRP A 480 11.43 -9.37 22.03
N ALA A 481 10.88 -10.44 21.46
CA ALA A 481 9.79 -11.21 22.03
C ALA A 481 9.95 -12.70 21.70
N GLY A 482 9.89 -13.59 22.70
CA GLY A 482 9.92 -15.03 22.46
C GLY A 482 11.19 -15.54 21.76
N GLY A 483 12.32 -14.85 21.98
CA GLY A 483 13.61 -15.17 21.33
C GLY A 483 13.73 -14.71 19.87
N ARG A 484 12.75 -13.96 19.36
CA ARG A 484 12.76 -13.33 18.03
C ARG A 484 13.07 -11.84 18.15
N ARG A 485 13.57 -11.24 17.07
CA ARG A 485 13.72 -9.79 16.91
C ARG A 485 12.78 -9.32 15.81
N PHE A 486 12.11 -8.20 16.03
CA PHE A 486 11.26 -7.53 15.04
C PHE A 486 11.82 -6.13 14.81
N VAL A 487 11.94 -5.73 13.55
CA VAL A 487 12.38 -4.39 13.15
C VAL A 487 11.24 -3.69 12.42
N LEU A 488 10.82 -2.55 12.96
CA LEU A 488 9.68 -1.79 12.47
C LEU A 488 10.10 -0.32 12.29
N GLU A 489 9.29 0.40 11.55
CA GLU A 489 9.37 1.86 11.45
C GLU A 489 7.98 2.46 11.62
N ALA A 490 7.90 3.56 12.37
CA ALA A 490 6.68 4.34 12.43
C ALA A 490 6.49 5.11 11.12
N GLN A 491 5.48 4.76 10.35
CA GLN A 491 5.16 5.42 9.09
C GLN A 491 3.65 5.39 8.84
N THR A 492 3.13 6.44 8.21
CA THR A 492 1.78 6.46 7.64
C THR A 492 1.78 6.33 6.13
N GLY A 493 2.95 6.43 5.48
CA GLY A 493 3.12 6.24 4.05
C GLY A 493 3.32 4.77 3.65
N GLY A 494 3.35 4.52 2.35
CA GLY A 494 3.42 3.20 1.75
C GLY A 494 2.23 2.90 0.83
N GLY A 495 2.31 1.84 0.04
CA GLY A 495 1.30 1.50 -0.96
C GLY A 495 1.18 2.54 -2.09
N PHE A 496 -0.03 2.75 -2.59
CA PHE A 496 -0.33 3.68 -3.68
C PHE A 496 -1.33 4.75 -3.24
N PHE A 497 -0.91 6.02 -3.27
CA PHE A 497 -1.76 7.20 -3.06
C PHE A 497 -2.47 7.28 -1.69
N SER A 498 -2.12 6.42 -0.74
CA SER A 498 -2.85 6.23 0.51
C SER A 498 -2.02 6.56 1.74
N SER A 499 -2.71 6.74 2.87
CA SER A 499 -2.13 6.91 4.20
C SER A 499 -2.71 5.85 5.16
N HIS A 500 -1.92 5.37 6.09
CA HIS A 500 -2.28 4.25 6.98
C HIS A 500 -2.50 4.71 8.42
N ASP A 501 -3.02 3.80 9.24
CA ASP A 501 -3.13 3.98 10.69
C ASP A 501 -1.76 4.38 11.29
N PRO A 502 -1.68 5.46 12.10
CA PRO A 502 -0.43 5.89 12.73
C PRO A 502 0.04 4.98 13.88
N TRP A 503 -0.74 3.98 14.28
CA TRP A 503 -0.32 2.95 15.21
C TRP A 503 0.56 1.91 14.51
N VAL A 504 1.77 1.70 15.03
CA VAL A 504 2.65 0.62 14.54
C VAL A 504 2.09 -0.72 15.04
N HIS A 505 1.73 -1.59 14.11
CA HIS A 505 1.27 -2.95 14.39
C HIS A 505 2.42 -3.96 14.28
N VAL A 506 2.39 -4.98 15.13
CA VAL A 506 3.26 -6.15 15.02
C VAL A 506 2.55 -7.39 15.55
N GLY A 507 2.47 -8.43 14.72
CA GLY A 507 2.18 -9.78 15.20
C GLY A 507 3.41 -10.38 15.87
N LEU A 508 3.20 -11.00 17.02
CA LEU A 508 4.27 -11.52 17.89
C LEU A 508 4.35 -13.04 17.84
N GLY A 509 3.45 -13.71 17.10
CA GLY A 509 3.33 -15.15 17.11
C GLY A 509 3.05 -15.65 18.55
N PRO A 510 3.68 -16.75 18.99
CA PRO A 510 3.40 -17.34 20.31
C PRO A 510 4.03 -16.58 21.49
N ALA A 511 4.63 -15.40 21.28
CA ALA A 511 5.31 -14.69 22.35
C ALA A 511 4.32 -14.02 23.30
N GLU A 512 4.27 -14.46 24.56
CA GLU A 512 3.36 -13.95 25.59
C GLU A 512 3.80 -12.63 26.23
N ARG A 513 4.98 -12.11 25.84
CA ARG A 513 5.53 -10.83 26.30
C ARG A 513 6.57 -10.30 25.32
N VAL A 514 6.71 -8.98 25.30
CA VAL A 514 7.86 -8.31 24.69
C VAL A 514 8.89 -8.07 25.78
N GLU A 515 10.03 -8.78 25.71
CA GLU A 515 11.07 -8.67 26.74
C GLU A 515 11.73 -7.29 26.73
N ARG A 516 11.95 -6.74 25.53
CA ARG A 516 12.61 -5.44 25.32
C ARG A 516 12.02 -4.78 24.08
N LEU A 517 11.78 -3.48 24.19
CA LEU A 517 11.44 -2.60 23.07
C LEU A 517 12.36 -1.40 23.11
N GLU A 518 13.11 -1.18 22.04
CA GLU A 518 13.92 0.00 21.82
C GLU A 518 13.27 0.89 20.78
N VAL A 519 13.20 2.19 21.05
CA VAL A 519 12.75 3.21 20.10
C VAL A 519 13.90 4.18 19.86
N ARG A 520 14.42 4.22 18.62
CA ARG A 520 15.31 5.29 18.16
C ARG A 520 14.45 6.34 17.46
N TRP A 521 14.33 7.49 18.10
CA TRP A 521 13.53 8.62 17.61
C TRP A 521 14.29 9.38 16.50
N PRO A 522 13.58 10.11 15.61
CA PRO A 522 14.20 10.97 14.60
C PRO A 522 15.21 11.98 15.19
N SER A 523 14.96 12.47 16.41
CA SER A 523 15.89 13.36 17.14
C SER A 523 17.24 12.71 17.50
N GLY A 524 17.38 11.39 17.31
CA GLY A 524 18.50 10.58 17.76
C GLY A 524 18.40 10.15 19.24
N HIS A 525 17.36 10.59 19.97
CA HIS A 525 17.07 10.07 21.31
C HIS A 525 16.74 8.58 21.24
N GLN A 526 17.07 7.84 22.30
CA GLN A 526 16.75 6.42 22.42
C GLN A 526 16.05 6.15 23.74
N ASP A 527 14.91 5.47 23.67
CA ASP A 527 14.20 4.95 24.84
C ASP A 527 14.20 3.43 24.81
N VAL A 528 14.26 2.83 26.01
CA VAL A 528 14.19 1.37 26.19
C VAL A 528 13.09 1.04 27.19
N PHE A 529 12.19 0.16 26.78
CA PHE A 529 11.08 -0.35 27.57
C PHE A 529 11.27 -1.85 27.79
N MET A 530 10.99 -2.33 28.99
CA MET A 530 11.18 -3.72 29.38
C MET A 530 9.86 -4.34 29.80
N ASN A 531 9.66 -5.63 29.48
CA ASN A 531 8.45 -6.38 29.82
C ASN A 531 7.16 -5.66 29.38
N VAL A 532 7.12 -5.30 28.10
CA VAL A 532 5.95 -4.66 27.48
C VAL A 532 4.86 -5.75 27.28
N PRO A 533 3.58 -5.46 27.60
CA PRO A 533 2.49 -6.41 27.43
C PRO A 533 2.24 -6.73 25.95
N VAL A 534 1.51 -7.81 25.72
CA VAL A 534 0.98 -8.21 24.41
C VAL A 534 -0.53 -8.16 24.45
N ASP A 535 -1.18 -8.28 23.29
CA ASP A 535 -2.61 -8.11 23.08
C ASP A 535 -3.09 -6.77 23.63
N ALA A 536 -2.32 -5.73 23.32
CA ALA A 536 -2.47 -4.42 23.93
C ALA A 536 -2.15 -3.29 22.95
N LYS A 537 -2.77 -2.14 23.22
CA LYS A 537 -2.38 -0.83 22.71
C LYS A 537 -1.51 -0.14 23.75
N ILE A 538 -0.37 0.39 23.32
CA ILE A 538 0.52 1.16 24.19
C ILE A 538 0.88 2.51 23.57
N LEU A 539 0.92 3.54 24.43
CA LEU A 539 1.38 4.87 24.07
C LEU A 539 2.77 5.12 24.64
N LEU A 540 3.74 5.40 23.77
CA LEU A 540 5.13 5.69 24.16
C LEU A 540 5.46 7.15 23.87
N ARG A 541 5.97 7.86 24.88
CA ARG A 541 6.35 9.27 24.77
C ARG A 541 7.86 9.40 24.81
N GLU A 542 8.41 10.22 23.92
CA GLU A 542 9.86 10.48 23.86
C GLU A 542 10.40 10.98 25.22
N GLY A 543 11.44 10.32 25.72
CA GLY A 543 12.03 10.57 27.04
C GLY A 543 11.10 10.24 28.21
N GLY A 544 10.12 9.37 28.01
CA GLY A 544 9.18 8.90 29.03
C GLY A 544 9.80 7.92 30.05
N SER A 545 9.16 7.75 31.20
CA SER A 545 9.55 6.75 32.20
C SER A 545 9.32 5.33 31.67
N HIS A 546 10.20 4.39 32.05
CA HIS A 546 10.33 3.02 31.49
C HIS A 546 9.19 2.04 31.84
N GLY A 547 7.95 2.53 32.00
CA GLY A 547 6.75 1.70 32.12
C GLY A 547 5.83 1.98 30.95
N ALA A 548 5.62 1.00 30.08
CA ALA A 548 4.54 1.07 29.10
C ALA A 548 3.21 0.97 29.86
N SER A 549 2.42 2.04 29.86
CA SER A 549 1.03 1.97 30.31
C SER A 549 0.19 1.46 29.14
N ALA A 550 -0.56 0.38 29.35
CA ALA A 550 -1.66 0.03 28.46
C ALA A 550 -2.64 1.19 28.42
N SER A 551 -3.04 1.61 27.23
CA SER A 551 -4.10 2.60 27.01
C SER A 551 -5.46 1.93 27.04
#